data_AF-A0PRK6-F1
#
_entry.id   AF-A0PRK6-F1
#
_cell.length_a   1.000
_cell.length_b   1.000
_cell.length_c   1.000
_cell.angle_alpha   90.00
_cell.angle_beta   90.00
_cell.angle_gamma   90.00
#
_symmetry.space_group_name_H-M   'P 1'
#
loop_
_entity.id
_entity.type
_entity.pdbx_description
1 polymer ?
#
loop_
_entity_poly.entity_id
_entity_poly.type
_entity_poly.pdbx_seq_one_letter_code
_entity_poly.pdbx_strand_id
1 'polypeptide(L)'
;MSSTNKLANWELRARFAAGLSAMYAGEVPAYSTLVDVTAEVNRGCVAAHSGAERLGSLQRVTAERHGAIRVGSPAELAAVADLFAAFGMFAVGFYDLRSARSPIPVVSTAFRPIDAEELANNPFRVFNSMLATGDSRFFDSGLRARVLTFLGRRQLFDPALLAQARVIAAEGGCDAAQAPDFVAKAVAAFALSREPIDKAWYDELSRVSAVAADIAEVGSTHINHLTPRVLDIDDLYARMTGRGITMIEAIQGPPRTVGPAVLLRQTSFRALAEPRLFRGADGTVTEGSLRVRFGEVEARGVALTRRGRERYDAAMARLAGAGDPATIWSNHFPATDAEMAAQGLAYYRGGDPSAPIVYEDFLPASAAGIFRSNLDGDTRTGQAAGAVDSDPAYHVGWLAGAIDRDIYDPYSLYDALATERAR
;
A
#
# COMPACT_ATOMS: atom_id res chain seq x y z
N MET A 1 41.10 14.92 -1.29
CA MET A 1 39.68 14.78 -1.63
C MET A 1 39.01 14.11 -0.45
N SER A 2 38.31 14.88 0.38
CA SER A 2 37.55 14.30 1.50
C SER A 2 36.52 13.37 0.90
N SER A 3 36.58 12.06 1.22
CA SER A 3 35.50 11.14 0.91
C SER A 3 34.27 11.65 1.65
N THR A 4 33.37 12.35 0.96
CA THR A 4 32.09 12.71 1.54
C THR A 4 31.40 11.41 1.93
N ASN A 5 31.03 11.29 3.20
CA ASN A 5 30.27 10.15 3.69
C ASN A 5 28.88 10.22 3.03
N LYS A 6 28.72 9.55 1.89
CA LYS A 6 27.47 9.50 1.15
C LYS A 6 26.60 8.37 1.70
N LEU A 7 25.32 8.67 1.91
CA LEU A 7 24.31 7.68 2.24
C LEU A 7 23.68 7.13 0.97
N ALA A 8 23.55 5.82 0.90
CA ALA A 8 22.87 5.14 -0.20
C ALA A 8 21.34 5.33 -0.10
N ASN A 9 20.64 5.10 -1.22
CA ASN A 9 19.18 5.19 -1.29
C ASN A 9 18.47 4.34 -0.22
N TRP A 10 18.95 3.12 0.07
CA TRP A 10 18.34 2.28 1.12
C TRP A 10 18.45 2.88 2.52
N GLU A 11 19.52 3.62 2.83
CA GLU A 11 19.68 4.29 4.12
C GLU A 11 18.73 5.47 4.24
N LEU A 12 18.57 6.25 3.16
CA LEU A 12 17.57 7.32 3.08
C LEU A 12 16.16 6.76 3.22
N ARG A 13 15.86 5.66 2.53
CA ARG A 13 14.56 4.98 2.59
C ARG A 13 14.26 4.43 3.99
N ALA A 14 15.25 3.84 4.65
CA ALA A 14 15.11 3.36 6.02
C ALA A 14 14.81 4.51 7.00
N ARG A 15 15.51 5.65 6.86
CA ARG A 15 15.24 6.86 7.65
C ARG A 15 13.86 7.45 7.36
N PHE A 16 13.45 7.48 6.09
CA PHE A 16 12.13 7.94 5.68
C PHE A 16 11.01 7.05 6.25
N ALA A 17 11.12 5.73 6.12
CA ALA A 17 10.16 4.78 6.70
C ALA A 17 10.06 4.91 8.23
N ALA A 18 11.19 5.09 8.92
CA ALA A 18 11.22 5.33 10.36
C ALA A 18 10.57 6.68 10.74
N GLY A 19 10.85 7.73 9.97
CA GLY A 19 10.26 9.06 10.16
C GLY A 19 8.74 9.07 9.96
N LEU A 20 8.25 8.40 8.90
CA LEU A 20 6.81 8.19 8.69
C LEU A 20 6.18 7.40 9.83
N SER A 21 6.85 6.35 10.32
CA SER A 21 6.38 5.57 11.47
C SER A 21 6.26 6.41 12.73
N ALA A 22 7.24 7.27 13.02
CA ALA A 22 7.21 8.16 14.19
C ALA A 22 6.12 9.22 14.06
N MET A 23 5.97 9.84 12.89
CA MET A 23 4.90 10.79 12.60
C MET A 23 3.53 10.14 12.77
N TYR A 24 3.30 9.00 12.12
CA TYR A 24 2.02 8.30 12.15
C TYR A 24 1.65 7.81 13.56
N ALA A 25 2.64 7.36 14.36
CA ALA A 25 2.44 7.03 15.78
C ALA A 25 2.00 8.23 16.62
N GLY A 26 2.52 9.43 16.34
CA GLY A 26 2.09 10.66 17.00
C GLY A 26 0.69 11.11 16.60
N GLU A 27 0.23 10.74 15.40
CA GLU A 27 -1.07 11.13 14.89
C GLU A 27 -2.18 10.08 15.11
N VAL A 28 -1.83 8.79 15.27
CA VAL A 28 -2.77 7.67 15.42
C VAL A 28 -2.32 6.79 16.60
N PRO A 29 -2.82 7.02 17.83
CA PRO A 29 -2.33 6.32 19.03
C PRO A 29 -2.41 4.78 18.96
N ALA A 30 -3.43 4.23 18.30
CA ALA A 30 -3.59 2.77 18.13
C ALA A 30 -2.47 2.14 17.27
N TYR A 31 -1.79 2.93 16.43
CA TYR A 31 -0.66 2.44 15.64
C TYR A 31 0.54 2.05 16.51
N SER A 32 0.83 2.80 17.57
CA SER A 32 1.92 2.45 18.51
C SER A 32 1.68 1.08 19.13
N THR A 33 0.46 0.83 19.61
CA THR A 33 0.06 -0.48 20.14
C THR A 33 0.22 -1.59 19.10
N LEU A 34 -0.16 -1.33 17.84
CA LEU A 34 0.01 -2.29 16.75
C LEU A 34 1.49 -2.64 16.53
N VAL A 35 2.37 -1.65 16.50
CA VAL A 35 3.81 -1.86 16.31
C VAL A 35 4.40 -2.69 17.47
N ASP A 36 4.02 -2.38 18.70
CA ASP A 36 4.48 -3.12 19.89
C ASP A 36 4.03 -4.58 19.86
N VAL A 37 2.74 -4.83 19.60
CA VAL A 37 2.19 -6.19 19.49
C VAL A 37 2.84 -6.95 18.34
N THR A 38 3.08 -6.29 17.20
CA THR A 38 3.79 -6.89 16.07
C THR A 38 5.20 -7.35 16.47
N ALA A 39 5.95 -6.51 17.19
CA ALA A 39 7.28 -6.85 17.67
C ALA A 39 7.29 -7.98 18.71
N GLU A 40 6.27 -8.07 19.58
CA GLU A 40 6.08 -9.19 20.50
C GLU A 40 5.80 -10.51 19.76
N VAL A 41 4.86 -10.49 18.80
CA VAL A 41 4.48 -11.67 18.01
C VAL A 41 5.66 -12.19 17.19
N ASN A 42 6.40 -11.30 16.52
CA ASN A 42 7.54 -11.70 15.70
C ASN A 42 8.64 -12.36 16.54
N ARG A 43 8.98 -11.78 17.70
CA ARG A 43 9.96 -12.39 18.63
C ARG A 43 9.49 -13.76 19.13
N GLY A 44 8.21 -13.88 19.49
CA GLY A 44 7.63 -15.16 19.91
C GLY A 44 7.67 -16.21 18.80
N CYS A 45 7.34 -15.82 17.57
CA CYS A 45 7.33 -16.71 16.41
C CYS A 45 8.74 -17.25 16.10
N VAL A 46 9.76 -16.39 16.06
CA VAL A 46 11.16 -16.78 15.85
C VAL A 46 11.68 -17.68 16.97
N ALA A 47 11.33 -17.39 18.23
CA ALA A 47 11.72 -18.23 19.36
C ALA A 47 11.08 -19.63 19.32
N ALA A 48 9.88 -19.76 18.75
CA ALA A 48 9.13 -21.02 18.71
C ALA A 48 9.37 -21.85 17.44
N HIS A 49 9.82 -21.24 16.33
CA HIS A 49 9.92 -21.92 15.03
C HIS A 49 11.27 -21.66 14.36
N SER A 50 12.06 -22.71 14.15
CA SER A 50 13.40 -22.63 13.52
C SER A 50 13.40 -22.14 12.07
N GLY A 51 12.25 -22.13 11.39
CA GLY A 51 12.08 -21.67 10.01
C GLY A 51 11.42 -20.30 9.85
N ALA A 52 11.15 -19.56 10.93
CA ALA A 52 10.39 -18.31 10.87
C ALA A 52 11.06 -17.19 10.05
N GLU A 53 12.39 -17.23 9.91
CA GLU A 53 13.17 -16.19 9.20
C GLU A 53 13.39 -16.49 7.71
N ARG A 54 12.82 -17.57 7.18
CA ARG A 54 13.05 -18.00 5.78
C ARG A 54 12.56 -17.00 4.72
N LEU A 55 11.63 -16.11 5.09
CA LEU A 55 11.10 -15.02 4.24
C LEU A 55 11.59 -13.63 4.71
N GLY A 56 12.70 -13.58 5.43
CA GLY A 56 13.36 -12.37 5.92
C GLY A 56 13.79 -12.49 7.39
N SER A 57 14.96 -11.95 7.70
CA SER A 57 15.47 -11.88 9.08
C SER A 57 14.52 -11.09 9.98
N LEU A 58 14.56 -11.37 11.30
CA LEU A 58 13.76 -10.64 12.29
C LEU A 58 14.00 -9.13 12.20
N GLN A 59 15.27 -8.71 12.00
CA GLN A 59 15.61 -7.30 11.83
C GLN A 59 14.89 -6.68 10.62
N ARG A 60 14.91 -7.38 9.47
CA ARG A 60 14.19 -6.93 8.26
C ARG A 60 12.70 -6.87 8.52
N VAL A 61 12.10 -7.93 9.05
CA VAL A 61 10.65 -8.03 9.31
C VAL A 61 10.18 -6.95 10.28
N THR A 62 10.94 -6.63 11.32
CA THR A 62 10.61 -5.57 12.28
C THR A 62 10.71 -4.17 11.67
N ALA A 63 11.66 -3.93 10.75
CA ALA A 63 11.79 -2.65 10.06
C ALA A 63 10.79 -2.49 8.89
N GLU A 64 10.34 -3.61 8.33
CA GLU A 64 9.48 -3.70 7.15
C GLU A 64 8.11 -3.10 7.39
N ARG A 65 7.75 -2.18 6.49
CA ARG A 65 6.46 -1.48 6.49
C ARG A 65 6.00 -1.24 5.06
N HIS A 66 4.71 -1.05 4.86
CA HIS A 66 4.21 -0.33 3.69
C HIS A 66 3.32 0.84 4.11
N GLY A 67 3.38 1.94 3.36
CA GLY A 67 2.41 3.03 3.45
C GLY A 67 1.38 2.95 2.34
N ALA A 68 0.27 3.67 2.51
CA ALA A 68 -0.61 4.02 1.41
C ALA A 68 -0.88 5.52 1.40
N ILE A 69 -0.88 6.10 0.21
CA ILE A 69 -1.22 7.51 -0.01
C ILE A 69 -2.14 7.64 -1.22
N ARG A 70 -2.77 8.80 -1.34
CA ARG A 70 -3.64 9.10 -2.46
C ARG A 70 -3.34 10.48 -3.05
N VAL A 71 -3.50 10.57 -4.36
CA VAL A 71 -3.33 11.80 -5.17
C VAL A 71 -4.49 11.94 -6.16
N GLY A 72 -4.69 13.14 -6.68
CA GLY A 72 -5.83 13.49 -7.53
C GLY A 72 -5.53 13.56 -9.01
N SER A 73 -4.27 13.72 -9.42
CA SER A 73 -3.92 13.96 -10.82
C SER A 73 -2.62 13.27 -11.27
N PRO A 74 -2.43 13.08 -12.59
CA PRO A 74 -1.15 12.59 -13.15
C PRO A 74 0.07 13.43 -12.73
N ALA A 75 -0.07 14.76 -12.69
CA ALA A 75 1.02 15.65 -12.29
C ALA A 75 1.42 15.43 -10.82
N GLU A 76 0.45 15.19 -9.93
CA GLU A 76 0.73 14.85 -8.54
C GLU A 76 1.38 13.47 -8.40
N LEU A 77 0.94 12.48 -9.20
CA LEU A 77 1.57 11.16 -9.22
C LEU A 77 3.01 11.20 -9.76
N ALA A 78 3.29 12.03 -10.75
CA ALA A 78 4.64 12.27 -11.25
C ALA A 78 5.53 12.92 -10.18
N ALA A 79 4.99 13.87 -9.40
CA ALA A 79 5.70 14.47 -8.28
C ALA A 79 6.02 13.44 -7.17
N VAL A 80 5.09 12.51 -6.90
CA VAL A 80 5.34 11.37 -6.01
C VAL A 80 6.48 10.49 -6.55
N ALA A 81 6.47 10.18 -7.86
CA ALA A 81 7.52 9.39 -8.48
C ALA A 81 8.90 10.06 -8.36
N ASP A 82 8.99 11.37 -8.58
CA ASP A 82 10.22 12.15 -8.38
C ASP A 82 10.71 12.10 -6.94
N LEU A 83 9.81 12.26 -5.96
CA LEU A 83 10.16 12.20 -4.55
C LEU A 83 10.65 10.80 -4.15
N PHE A 84 9.95 9.74 -4.57
CA PHE A 84 10.26 8.36 -4.22
C PHE A 84 11.50 7.81 -4.94
N ALA A 85 11.86 8.34 -6.11
CA ALA A 85 13.11 7.99 -6.78
C ALA A 85 14.34 8.32 -5.93
N ALA A 86 14.31 9.38 -5.11
CA ALA A 86 15.39 9.72 -4.17
C ALA A 86 15.58 8.68 -3.06
N PHE A 87 14.58 7.84 -2.83
CA PHE A 87 14.61 6.73 -1.88
C PHE A 87 14.80 5.39 -2.59
N GLY A 88 15.17 5.37 -3.87
CA GLY A 88 15.35 4.14 -4.66
C GLY A 88 14.06 3.34 -4.83
N MET A 89 12.93 4.02 -4.93
CA MET A 89 11.61 3.40 -5.08
C MET A 89 11.01 3.73 -6.44
N PHE A 90 10.56 2.71 -7.15
CA PHE A 90 10.05 2.78 -8.52
C PHE A 90 8.63 2.24 -8.59
N ALA A 91 7.86 2.71 -9.57
CA ALA A 91 6.49 2.27 -9.76
C ALA A 91 6.45 0.83 -10.30
N VAL A 92 5.83 -0.07 -9.54
CA VAL A 92 5.68 -1.49 -9.87
C VAL A 92 4.22 -1.88 -9.87
N GLY A 93 3.80 -2.50 -10.97
CA GLY A 93 2.43 -2.98 -11.16
C GLY A 93 1.41 -1.88 -11.40
N PHE A 94 0.27 -2.29 -11.95
CA PHE A 94 -0.89 -1.44 -12.20
C PHE A 94 -2.13 -2.09 -11.59
N TYR A 95 -2.85 -1.33 -10.78
CA TYR A 95 -4.01 -1.81 -10.03
C TYR A 95 -5.22 -0.95 -10.40
N ASP A 96 -6.19 -1.53 -11.09
CA ASP A 96 -7.45 -0.84 -11.40
C ASP A 96 -8.51 -1.20 -10.36
N LEU A 97 -8.78 -0.28 -9.43
CA LEU A 97 -9.78 -0.50 -8.38
C LEU A 97 -11.20 -0.15 -8.86
N ARG A 98 -11.34 0.41 -10.07
CA ARG A 98 -12.64 0.72 -10.69
C ARG A 98 -13.33 -0.53 -11.23
N SER A 99 -12.58 -1.61 -11.44
CA SER A 99 -13.09 -2.91 -11.89
C SER A 99 -13.35 -3.89 -10.72
N ALA A 100 -13.11 -3.47 -9.47
CA ALA A 100 -13.43 -4.28 -8.30
C ALA A 100 -14.95 -4.52 -8.19
N ARG A 101 -15.35 -5.59 -7.49
CA ARG A 101 -16.77 -5.92 -7.24
C ARG A 101 -17.54 -4.73 -6.62
N SER A 102 -16.85 -3.97 -5.78
CA SER A 102 -17.29 -2.66 -5.28
C SER A 102 -16.33 -1.62 -5.85
N PRO A 103 -16.67 -0.96 -6.97
CA PRO A 103 -15.76 -0.04 -7.64
C PRO A 103 -15.35 1.16 -6.78
N ILE A 104 -14.07 1.50 -6.83
CA ILE A 104 -13.50 2.73 -6.23
C ILE A 104 -12.92 3.57 -7.37
N PRO A 105 -13.12 4.91 -7.41
CA PRO A 105 -12.74 5.75 -8.55
C PRO A 105 -11.22 6.04 -8.63
N VAL A 106 -10.38 5.02 -8.50
CA VAL A 106 -8.91 5.16 -8.50
C VAL A 106 -8.23 4.09 -9.33
N VAL A 107 -7.09 4.46 -9.91
CA VAL A 107 -6.07 3.53 -10.41
C VAL A 107 -4.80 3.73 -9.58
N SER A 108 -4.01 2.67 -9.40
CA SER A 108 -2.88 2.70 -8.46
C SER A 108 -1.64 2.00 -9.02
N THR A 109 -0.50 2.30 -8.39
CA THR A 109 0.77 1.59 -8.54
C THR A 109 1.45 1.50 -7.17
N ALA A 110 2.44 0.64 -7.02
CA ALA A 110 3.25 0.54 -5.81
C ALA A 110 4.64 1.10 -6.04
N PHE A 111 5.06 2.10 -5.28
CA PHE A 111 6.44 2.56 -5.28
C PHE A 111 7.27 1.72 -4.33
N ARG A 112 8.29 1.02 -4.85
CA ARG A 112 9.16 0.15 -4.04
C ARG A 112 10.53 -0.07 -4.67
N PRO A 113 11.53 -0.55 -3.91
CA PRO A 113 12.77 -1.02 -4.49
C PRO A 113 12.55 -2.23 -5.39
N ILE A 114 13.40 -2.37 -6.40
CA ILE A 114 13.35 -3.45 -7.38
C ILE A 114 14.56 -4.39 -7.30
N ASP A 115 15.69 -3.92 -6.77
CA ASP A 115 16.90 -4.72 -6.63
C ASP A 115 16.87 -5.60 -5.37
N ALA A 116 17.42 -6.81 -5.49
CA ALA A 116 17.45 -7.80 -4.40
C ALA A 116 18.12 -7.28 -3.13
N GLU A 117 19.26 -6.58 -3.29
CA GLU A 117 20.04 -6.03 -2.17
C GLU A 117 19.29 -4.87 -1.50
N GLU A 118 18.66 -3.99 -2.28
CA GLU A 118 17.85 -2.89 -1.78
C GLU A 118 16.63 -3.40 -0.98
N LEU A 119 15.96 -4.46 -1.46
CA LEU A 119 14.85 -5.12 -0.76
C LEU A 119 15.30 -5.85 0.52
N ALA A 120 16.52 -6.42 0.52
CA ALA A 120 17.10 -7.05 1.69
C ALA A 120 17.43 -6.02 2.78
N ASN A 121 17.98 -4.87 2.39
CA ASN A 121 18.36 -3.79 3.30
C ASN A 121 17.13 -3.04 3.85
N ASN A 122 16.19 -2.65 2.99
CA ASN A 122 14.96 -2.00 3.41
C ASN A 122 13.84 -2.15 2.36
N PRO A 123 12.81 -2.98 2.60
CA PRO A 123 11.74 -3.23 1.65
C PRO A 123 10.56 -2.25 1.81
N PHE A 124 10.79 -0.99 2.20
CA PHE A 124 9.68 -0.04 2.36
C PHE A 124 8.97 0.20 1.02
N ARG A 125 7.63 0.14 1.06
CA ARG A 125 6.75 0.25 -0.11
C ARG A 125 5.69 1.30 0.15
N VAL A 126 5.22 1.98 -0.89
CA VAL A 126 4.05 2.86 -0.80
C VAL A 126 3.06 2.53 -1.90
N PHE A 127 1.87 2.06 -1.52
CA PHE A 127 0.74 1.91 -2.44
C PHE A 127 0.14 3.28 -2.72
N ASN A 128 0.23 3.75 -3.96
CA ASN A 128 -0.22 5.08 -4.33
C ASN A 128 -1.43 5.00 -5.27
N SER A 129 -2.56 5.52 -4.83
CA SER A 129 -3.79 5.60 -5.62
C SER A 129 -4.00 6.99 -6.20
N MET A 130 -4.37 7.07 -7.47
CA MET A 130 -4.71 8.32 -8.15
C MET A 130 -6.18 8.31 -8.57
N LEU A 131 -6.89 9.43 -8.36
CA LEU A 131 -8.26 9.58 -8.86
C LEU A 131 -8.34 9.38 -10.39
N ALA A 132 -9.30 8.54 -10.79
CA ALA A 132 -9.67 8.35 -12.17
C ALA A 132 -10.78 9.33 -12.58
N THR A 133 -10.48 10.62 -12.55
CA THR A 133 -11.46 11.70 -12.83
C THR A 133 -12.09 11.66 -14.22
N GLY A 134 -11.48 10.92 -15.16
CA GLY A 134 -12.04 10.69 -16.50
C GLY A 134 -13.22 9.72 -16.52
N ASP A 135 -13.39 8.90 -15.49
CA ASP A 135 -14.43 7.88 -15.45
C ASP A 135 -15.81 8.48 -15.11
N SER A 136 -16.65 8.60 -16.14
CA SER A 136 -17.97 9.22 -16.05
C SER A 136 -18.98 8.46 -15.18
N ARG A 137 -18.67 7.22 -14.77
CA ARG A 137 -19.48 6.48 -13.79
C ARG A 137 -19.43 7.14 -12.41
N PHE A 138 -18.37 7.89 -12.12
CA PHE A 138 -18.14 8.56 -10.84
C PHE A 138 -18.18 10.08 -10.95
N PHE A 139 -17.70 10.64 -12.07
CA PHE A 139 -17.58 12.08 -12.26
C PHE A 139 -18.29 12.51 -13.55
N ASP A 140 -19.50 13.06 -13.42
CA ASP A 140 -20.14 13.75 -14.55
C ASP A 140 -19.31 14.96 -15.01
N SER A 141 -19.62 15.51 -16.19
CA SER A 141 -18.84 16.60 -16.77
C SER A 141 -18.71 17.83 -15.86
N GLY A 142 -19.76 18.15 -15.09
CA GLY A 142 -19.78 19.29 -14.18
C GLY A 142 -18.93 19.04 -12.95
N LEU A 143 -19.10 17.89 -12.31
CA LEU A 143 -18.31 17.50 -11.15
C LEU A 143 -16.83 17.33 -11.52
N ARG A 144 -16.54 16.68 -12.66
CA ARG A 144 -15.18 16.52 -13.19
C ARG A 144 -14.47 17.86 -13.35
N ALA A 145 -15.13 18.85 -13.97
CA ALA A 145 -14.53 20.18 -14.17
C ALA A 145 -14.19 20.86 -12.84
N ARG A 146 -15.06 20.74 -11.82
CA ARG A 146 -14.84 21.30 -10.48
C ARG A 146 -13.70 20.60 -9.75
N VAL A 147 -13.66 19.27 -9.78
CA VAL A 147 -12.56 18.47 -9.21
C VAL A 147 -11.23 18.84 -9.86
N LEU A 148 -11.15 18.88 -11.20
CA LEU A 148 -9.92 19.26 -11.91
C LEU A 148 -9.49 20.70 -11.61
N THR A 149 -10.45 21.63 -11.45
CA THR A 149 -10.15 23.02 -11.06
C THR A 149 -9.56 23.09 -9.65
N PHE A 150 -10.09 22.31 -8.71
CA PHE A 150 -9.56 22.22 -7.35
C PHE A 150 -8.13 21.66 -7.35
N LEU A 151 -7.95 20.50 -8.00
CA LEU A 151 -6.65 19.82 -8.08
C LEU A 151 -5.59 20.66 -8.80
N GLY A 152 -5.96 21.39 -9.86
CA GLY A 152 -5.04 22.25 -10.60
C GLY A 152 -4.55 23.48 -9.84
N ARG A 153 -5.16 23.82 -8.69
CA ARG A 153 -4.76 24.97 -7.85
C ARG A 153 -3.87 24.58 -6.67
N ARG A 154 -3.84 23.31 -6.27
CA ARG A 154 -3.08 22.87 -5.10
C ARG A 154 -1.67 22.41 -5.49
N GLN A 155 -0.77 22.47 -4.52
CA GLN A 155 0.61 22.02 -4.66
C GLN A 155 0.95 21.13 -3.47
N LEU A 156 1.05 19.82 -3.71
CA LEU A 156 1.28 18.84 -2.65
C LEU A 156 2.71 18.87 -2.10
N PHE A 157 3.69 19.15 -2.96
CA PHE A 157 5.11 19.10 -2.61
C PHE A 157 5.80 20.42 -2.93
N ASP A 158 6.74 20.82 -2.07
CA ASP A 158 7.61 21.96 -2.32
C ASP A 158 8.47 21.69 -3.59
N PRO A 159 8.47 22.58 -4.60
CA PRO A 159 9.30 22.44 -5.79
C PRO A 159 10.79 22.29 -5.50
N ALA A 160 11.30 22.91 -4.44
CA ALA A 160 12.69 22.77 -4.02
C ALA A 160 12.97 21.37 -3.45
N LEU A 161 12.03 20.78 -2.73
CA LEU A 161 12.11 19.38 -2.26
C LEU A 161 12.17 18.42 -3.46
N LEU A 162 11.32 18.61 -4.46
CA LEU A 162 11.32 17.78 -5.67
C LEU A 162 12.60 17.95 -6.50
N ALA A 163 13.12 19.18 -6.60
CA ALA A 163 14.39 19.43 -7.26
C ALA A 163 15.55 18.70 -6.56
N GLN A 164 15.59 18.74 -5.24
CA GLN A 164 16.56 17.98 -4.45
C GLN A 164 16.39 16.47 -4.64
N ALA A 165 15.15 15.97 -4.62
CA ALA A 165 14.87 14.54 -4.83
C ALA A 165 15.41 14.03 -6.17
N ARG A 166 15.22 14.80 -7.26
CA ARG A 166 15.77 14.44 -8.59
C ARG A 166 17.29 14.37 -8.61
N VAL A 167 17.99 15.28 -7.91
CA VAL A 167 19.46 15.23 -7.78
C VAL A 167 19.90 13.99 -7.02
N ILE A 168 19.27 13.69 -5.88
CA ILE A 168 19.59 12.51 -5.07
C ILE A 168 19.36 11.22 -5.88
N ALA A 169 18.24 11.14 -6.60
CA ALA A 169 17.92 9.99 -7.45
C ALA A 169 18.99 9.78 -8.54
N ALA A 170 19.44 10.86 -9.19
CA ALA A 170 20.46 10.80 -10.23
C ALA A 170 21.85 10.41 -9.68
N GLU A 171 22.17 10.78 -8.44
CA GLU A 171 23.44 10.46 -7.79
C GLU A 171 23.44 9.11 -7.05
N GLY A 172 22.27 8.46 -6.90
CA GLY A 172 22.13 7.21 -6.15
C GLY A 172 22.31 7.35 -4.63
N GLY A 173 22.14 8.56 -4.11
CA GLY A 173 22.34 8.88 -2.69
C GLY A 173 22.61 10.37 -2.46
N CYS A 174 22.91 10.74 -1.22
CA CYS A 174 23.28 12.12 -0.88
C CYS A 174 24.28 12.19 0.27
N ASP A 175 24.88 13.36 0.49
CA ASP A 175 25.80 13.55 1.60
C ASP A 175 25.08 13.36 2.95
N ALA A 176 25.72 12.65 3.89
CA ALA A 176 25.14 12.33 5.19
C ALA A 176 24.70 13.57 6.00
N ALA A 177 25.31 14.73 5.74
CA ALA A 177 24.94 16.01 6.36
C ALA A 177 23.63 16.59 5.82
N GLN A 178 23.28 16.31 4.56
CA GLN A 178 22.05 16.80 3.91
C GLN A 178 20.85 15.89 4.18
N ALA A 179 21.09 14.60 4.40
CA ALA A 179 20.05 13.59 4.55
C ALA A 179 19.00 13.89 5.65
N PRO A 180 19.35 14.37 6.86
CA PRO A 180 18.34 14.62 7.90
C PRO A 180 17.29 15.65 7.50
N ASP A 181 17.71 16.76 6.89
CA ASP A 181 16.81 17.84 6.46
C ASP A 181 15.92 17.39 5.29
N PHE A 182 16.51 16.71 4.30
CA PHE A 182 15.76 16.15 3.17
C PHE A 182 14.68 15.16 3.63
N VAL A 183 15.06 14.20 4.48
CA VAL A 183 14.13 13.18 5.02
C VAL A 183 13.03 13.85 5.84
N ALA A 184 13.36 14.82 6.70
CA ALA A 184 12.36 15.51 7.52
C ALA A 184 11.33 16.25 6.66
N LYS A 185 11.76 16.96 5.60
CA LYS A 185 10.86 17.64 4.65
C LYS A 185 9.99 16.64 3.88
N ALA A 186 10.57 15.52 3.45
CA ALA A 186 9.83 14.46 2.78
C ALA A 186 8.76 13.83 3.68
N VAL A 187 9.08 13.56 4.95
CA VAL A 187 8.11 13.03 5.94
C VAL A 187 6.97 14.04 6.17
N ALA A 188 7.30 15.32 6.35
CA ALA A 188 6.31 16.36 6.62
C ALA A 188 5.31 16.55 5.48
N ALA A 189 5.68 16.23 4.23
CA ALA A 189 4.76 16.29 3.08
C ALA A 189 3.57 15.31 3.17
N PHE A 190 3.64 14.32 4.07
CA PHE A 190 2.59 13.33 4.28
C PHE A 190 1.89 13.46 5.64
N ALA A 191 2.13 14.55 6.37
CA ALA A 191 1.45 14.83 7.64
C ALA A 191 -0.03 15.17 7.41
N LEU A 192 -0.88 14.82 8.38
CA LEU A 192 -2.29 15.14 8.27
C LEU A 192 -2.53 16.65 8.41
N SER A 193 -3.18 17.26 7.40
CA SER A 193 -3.56 18.68 7.46
C SER A 193 -4.57 18.94 8.58
N ARG A 194 -4.46 20.11 9.22
CA ARG A 194 -5.41 20.63 10.21
C ARG A 194 -6.34 21.71 9.63
N GLU A 195 -6.26 21.96 8.33
CA GLU A 195 -7.10 22.95 7.67
C GLU A 195 -8.58 22.52 7.71
N PRO A 196 -9.53 23.46 7.92
CA PRO A 196 -10.95 23.14 7.87
C PRO A 196 -11.39 22.66 6.48
N ILE A 197 -12.13 21.57 6.45
CA ILE A 197 -12.70 20.97 5.24
C ILE A 197 -14.02 21.68 4.88
N ASP A 198 -14.22 22.03 3.62
CA ASP A 198 -15.53 22.53 3.17
C ASP A 198 -16.58 21.41 3.28
N LYS A 199 -17.57 21.61 4.16
CA LYS A 199 -18.57 20.58 4.48
C LYS A 199 -19.47 20.23 3.29
N ALA A 200 -19.89 21.23 2.52
CA ALA A 200 -20.79 21.01 1.40
C ALA A 200 -20.06 20.26 0.27
N TRP A 201 -18.80 20.62 0.03
CA TRP A 201 -17.95 19.92 -0.93
C TRP A 201 -17.62 18.49 -0.51
N TYR A 202 -17.29 18.30 0.77
CA TYR A 202 -17.09 16.98 1.37
C TYR A 202 -18.31 16.07 1.18
N ASP A 203 -19.50 16.57 1.49
CA ASP A 203 -20.74 15.79 1.38
C ASP A 203 -21.05 15.41 -0.07
N GLU A 204 -20.78 16.32 -1.01
CA GLU A 204 -20.97 16.07 -2.44
C GLU A 204 -20.02 14.97 -2.96
N LEU A 205 -18.73 15.08 -2.65
CA LEU A 205 -17.74 14.06 -3.04
C LEU A 205 -17.98 12.72 -2.33
N SER A 206 -18.40 12.74 -1.06
CA SER A 206 -18.70 11.52 -0.30
C SER A 206 -19.87 10.73 -0.88
N ARG A 207 -20.83 11.41 -1.55
CA ARG A 207 -21.90 10.72 -2.30
C ARG A 207 -21.38 9.95 -3.50
N VAL A 208 -20.25 10.37 -4.07
CA VAL A 208 -19.55 9.63 -5.14
C VAL A 208 -18.71 8.51 -4.54
N SER A 209 -17.80 8.87 -3.64
CA SER A 209 -16.94 7.95 -2.92
C SER A 209 -16.23 8.68 -1.79
N ALA A 210 -16.18 8.08 -0.59
CA ALA A 210 -15.36 8.59 0.50
C ALA A 210 -13.87 8.70 0.13
N VAL A 211 -13.38 7.88 -0.81
CA VAL A 211 -12.01 8.02 -1.36
C VAL A 211 -11.88 9.28 -2.22
N ALA A 212 -12.92 9.66 -2.97
CA ALA A 212 -12.91 10.88 -3.75
C ALA A 212 -12.95 12.13 -2.87
N ALA A 213 -13.71 12.09 -1.78
CA ALA A 213 -13.70 13.13 -0.75
C ALA A 213 -12.28 13.31 -0.19
N ASP A 214 -11.72 12.25 0.39
CA ASP A 214 -10.38 12.24 1.00
C ASP A 214 -9.28 12.82 0.10
N ILE A 215 -9.40 12.61 -1.21
CA ILE A 215 -8.43 13.11 -2.19
C ILE A 215 -8.70 14.54 -2.61
N ALA A 216 -9.95 14.92 -2.90
CA ALA A 216 -10.29 16.17 -3.58
C ALA A 216 -10.89 17.25 -2.65
N GLU A 217 -10.77 17.07 -1.32
CA GLU A 217 -11.27 18.02 -0.32
C GLU A 217 -10.17 18.88 0.35
N VAL A 218 -8.93 18.40 0.41
CA VAL A 218 -7.81 19.05 1.12
C VAL A 218 -6.69 19.49 0.17
N GLY A 219 -5.97 20.55 0.55
CA GLY A 219 -4.83 21.07 -0.20
C GLY A 219 -3.55 20.22 -0.11
N SER A 220 -3.52 19.21 0.75
CA SER A 220 -2.36 18.34 1.00
C SER A 220 -2.68 16.86 0.72
N THR A 221 -1.66 16.00 0.83
CA THR A 221 -1.84 14.53 0.91
C THR A 221 -1.38 14.06 2.30
N HIS A 222 -1.65 12.81 2.64
CA HIS A 222 -1.28 12.23 3.93
C HIS A 222 -1.11 10.71 3.84
N ILE A 223 -0.45 10.11 4.84
CA ILE A 223 -0.45 8.65 5.04
C ILE A 223 -1.85 8.18 5.43
N ASN A 224 -2.50 7.42 4.55
CA ASN A 224 -3.82 6.83 4.83
C ASN A 224 -3.71 5.70 5.86
N HIS A 225 -2.71 4.85 5.70
CA HIS A 225 -2.33 3.84 6.68
C HIS A 225 -0.84 3.50 6.54
N LEU A 226 -0.28 2.99 7.62
CA LEU A 226 1.07 2.46 7.67
C LEU A 226 1.00 1.07 8.29
N THR A 227 1.52 0.09 7.57
CA THR A 227 1.29 -1.34 7.81
C THR A 227 2.60 -2.01 8.19
N PRO A 228 2.80 -2.46 9.44
CA PRO A 228 3.96 -3.27 9.81
C PRO A 228 3.77 -4.72 9.35
N ARG A 229 4.88 -5.45 9.19
CA ARG A 229 4.87 -6.88 8.89
C ARG A 229 4.89 -7.74 10.15
N VAL A 230 4.01 -8.74 10.18
CA VAL A 230 3.94 -9.77 11.23
C VAL A 230 4.20 -11.17 10.67
N LEU A 231 4.78 -12.06 11.46
CA LEU A 231 5.04 -13.46 11.11
C LEU A 231 3.83 -14.37 11.35
N ASP A 232 3.04 -14.11 12.40
CA ASP A 232 1.77 -14.81 12.66
C ASP A 232 0.63 -13.79 12.83
N ILE A 233 -0.12 -13.56 11.74
CA ILE A 233 -1.22 -12.60 11.73
C ILE A 233 -2.41 -13.04 12.58
N ASP A 234 -2.58 -14.35 12.81
CA ASP A 234 -3.69 -14.85 13.64
C ASP A 234 -3.39 -14.64 15.14
N ASP A 235 -2.14 -14.86 15.58
CA ASP A 235 -1.71 -14.52 16.95
C ASP A 235 -1.83 -13.01 17.20
N LEU A 236 -1.38 -12.19 16.24
CA LEU A 236 -1.53 -10.74 16.35
C LEU A 236 -3.01 -10.32 16.42
N TYR A 237 -3.87 -10.89 15.57
CA TYR A 237 -5.31 -10.62 15.61
C TYR A 237 -5.88 -10.91 17.00
N ALA A 238 -5.59 -12.09 17.57
CA ALA A 238 -6.05 -12.49 18.89
C ALA A 238 -5.55 -11.55 20.00
N ARG A 239 -4.27 -11.14 19.97
CA ARG A 239 -3.69 -10.22 20.96
C ARG A 239 -4.27 -8.82 20.87
N MET A 240 -4.48 -8.29 19.66
CA MET A 240 -5.10 -6.99 19.45
C MET A 240 -6.54 -6.99 19.96
N THR A 241 -7.32 -8.03 19.63
CA THR A 241 -8.68 -8.21 20.18
C THR A 241 -8.68 -8.33 21.71
N GLY A 242 -7.75 -9.10 22.29
CA GLY A 242 -7.60 -9.24 23.75
C GLY A 242 -7.25 -7.93 24.47
N ARG A 243 -6.63 -6.98 23.77
CA ARG A 243 -6.36 -5.61 24.26
C ARG A 243 -7.52 -4.64 24.03
N GLY A 244 -8.68 -5.12 23.56
CA GLY A 244 -9.88 -4.32 23.33
C GLY A 244 -9.88 -3.55 22.01
N ILE A 245 -8.94 -3.82 21.09
CA ILE A 245 -8.92 -3.18 19.77
C ILE A 245 -9.89 -3.91 18.85
N THR A 246 -10.85 -3.17 18.30
CA THR A 246 -11.82 -3.70 17.34
C THR A 246 -11.18 -3.94 15.98
N MET A 247 -10.84 -5.20 15.73
CA MET A 247 -10.37 -5.68 14.42
C MET A 247 -11.54 -5.78 13.43
N ILE A 248 -11.26 -5.69 12.13
CA ILE A 248 -12.26 -6.06 11.10
C ILE A 248 -12.51 -7.57 11.14
N GLU A 249 -13.72 -8.01 10.79
CA GLU A 249 -14.16 -9.40 11.01
C GLU A 249 -13.34 -10.47 10.27
N ALA A 250 -12.66 -10.11 9.17
CA ALA A 250 -11.99 -11.07 8.32
C ALA A 250 -10.53 -10.70 8.06
N ILE A 251 -9.64 -11.68 8.18
CA ILE A 251 -8.29 -11.63 7.60
C ILE A 251 -8.45 -11.92 6.10
N GLN A 252 -8.01 -10.97 5.28
CA GLN A 252 -8.07 -11.05 3.83
C GLN A 252 -6.82 -11.73 3.25
N GLY A 253 -6.96 -12.32 2.06
CA GLY A 253 -5.92 -13.11 1.42
C GLY A 253 -6.19 -14.62 1.54
N PRO A 254 -5.17 -15.47 1.35
CA PRO A 254 -5.34 -16.92 1.46
C PRO A 254 -5.68 -17.34 2.90
N PRO A 255 -6.35 -18.49 3.07
CA PRO A 255 -6.59 -19.07 4.40
C PRO A 255 -5.27 -19.45 5.08
N ARG A 256 -5.31 -19.62 6.41
CA ARG A 256 -4.21 -20.27 7.16
C ARG A 256 -4.13 -21.73 6.71
N THR A 257 -2.96 -22.18 6.28
CA THR A 257 -2.75 -23.55 5.79
C THR A 257 -1.47 -24.14 6.38
N VAL A 258 -1.32 -25.47 6.31
CA VAL A 258 -0.09 -26.17 6.71
C VAL A 258 1.02 -26.02 5.66
N GLY A 259 0.65 -25.72 4.41
CA GLY A 259 1.60 -25.53 3.31
C GLY A 259 2.28 -24.16 3.31
N PRO A 260 3.13 -23.89 2.30
CA PRO A 260 3.80 -22.60 2.16
C PRO A 260 2.80 -21.45 2.14
N ALA A 261 3.04 -20.42 2.96
CA ALA A 261 2.27 -19.19 2.88
C ALA A 261 2.53 -18.51 1.53
N VAL A 262 1.48 -18.13 0.81
CA VAL A 262 1.56 -17.49 -0.51
C VAL A 262 1.09 -16.05 -0.47
N LEU A 263 1.66 -15.21 -1.34
CA LEU A 263 1.29 -13.79 -1.47
C LEU A 263 1.32 -13.07 -0.12
N LEU A 264 0.17 -12.59 0.37
CA LEU A 264 0.06 -11.99 1.69
C LEU A 264 -1.31 -12.25 2.30
N ARG A 265 -1.38 -12.21 3.63
CA ARG A 265 -2.60 -12.10 4.42
C ARG A 265 -2.59 -10.74 5.11
N GLN A 266 -3.74 -10.09 5.21
CA GLN A 266 -3.83 -8.75 5.81
C GLN A 266 -5.13 -8.56 6.58
N THR A 267 -5.08 -7.70 7.60
CA THR A 267 -6.26 -7.27 8.35
C THR A 267 -6.04 -5.84 8.85
N SER A 268 -7.09 -5.18 9.33
CA SER A 268 -7.00 -3.85 9.91
C SER A 268 -7.78 -3.78 11.22
N PHE A 269 -7.49 -2.77 12.03
CA PHE A 269 -8.44 -2.33 13.05
C PHE A 269 -9.27 -1.17 12.51
N ARG A 270 -10.50 -1.04 13.01
CA ARG A 270 -11.43 0.00 12.55
C ARG A 270 -10.81 1.39 12.79
N ALA A 271 -10.87 2.24 11.76
CA ALA A 271 -10.46 3.64 11.83
C ALA A 271 -11.03 4.32 13.08
N LEU A 272 -10.18 5.00 13.85
CA LEU A 272 -10.64 5.86 14.93
C LEU A 272 -11.36 7.07 14.31
N ALA A 273 -12.40 7.56 14.98
CA ALA A 273 -13.02 8.82 14.59
C ALA A 273 -12.04 9.95 14.90
N GLU A 274 -11.51 10.59 13.87
CA GLU A 274 -10.48 11.63 14.01
C GLU A 274 -11.15 13.00 14.03
N PRO A 275 -10.86 13.86 15.02
CA PRO A 275 -11.40 15.21 15.06
C PRO A 275 -11.03 15.98 13.79
N ARG A 276 -12.03 16.60 13.16
CA ARG A 276 -11.88 17.41 11.96
C ARG A 276 -12.63 18.72 12.12
N LEU A 277 -12.05 19.77 11.56
CA LEU A 277 -12.70 21.05 11.43
C LEU A 277 -13.47 21.09 10.10
N PHE A 278 -14.74 21.47 10.17
CA PHE A 278 -15.59 21.66 9.00
C PHE A 278 -15.93 23.13 8.86
N ARG A 279 -15.79 23.65 7.64
CA ARG A 279 -16.23 25.00 7.27
C ARG A 279 -17.61 24.91 6.62
N GLY A 280 -18.58 25.59 7.21
CA GLY A 280 -19.92 25.79 6.66
C GLY A 280 -19.92 26.86 5.55
N ALA A 281 -21.01 26.91 4.79
CA ALA A 281 -21.19 27.89 3.70
C ALA A 281 -21.23 29.35 4.18
N ASP A 282 -21.61 29.57 5.44
CA ASP A 282 -21.59 30.87 6.13
C ASP A 282 -20.20 31.23 6.70
N GLY A 283 -19.19 30.37 6.48
CA GLY A 283 -17.83 30.54 6.96
C GLY A 283 -17.61 30.05 8.40
N THR A 284 -18.65 29.60 9.09
CA THR A 284 -18.53 29.05 10.46
C THR A 284 -17.67 27.79 10.45
N VAL A 285 -16.84 27.63 11.48
CA VAL A 285 -16.02 26.43 11.65
C VAL A 285 -16.58 25.63 12.82
N THR A 286 -16.94 24.37 12.55
CA THR A 286 -17.46 23.43 13.55
C THR A 286 -16.54 22.23 13.68
N GLU A 287 -16.48 21.65 14.87
CA GLU A 287 -15.82 20.37 15.08
C GLU A 287 -16.75 19.23 14.67
N GLY A 288 -16.19 18.27 13.94
CA GLY A 288 -16.80 16.98 13.66
C GLY A 288 -15.74 15.89 13.69
N SER A 289 -16.05 14.72 13.14
CA SER A 289 -15.07 13.65 13.00
C SER A 289 -15.19 12.95 11.67
N LEU A 290 -14.05 12.46 11.16
CA LEU A 290 -13.97 11.63 9.96
C LEU A 290 -13.20 10.35 10.28
N ARG A 291 -13.51 9.28 9.54
CA ARG A 291 -12.74 8.04 9.56
C ARG A 291 -11.96 7.90 8.27
N VAL A 292 -10.79 8.53 8.24
CA VAL A 292 -9.93 8.56 7.04
C VAL A 292 -8.67 7.73 7.20
N ARG A 293 -8.25 7.44 8.44
CA ARG A 293 -7.03 6.67 8.75
C ARG A 293 -7.32 5.46 9.61
N PHE A 294 -6.64 4.36 9.31
CA PHE A 294 -6.73 3.10 10.06
C PHE A 294 -5.34 2.47 10.17
N GLY A 295 -5.16 1.54 11.10
CA GLY A 295 -3.98 0.69 11.09
C GLY A 295 -4.30 -0.63 10.41
N GLU A 296 -3.43 -1.01 9.50
CA GLU A 296 -3.43 -2.29 8.82
C GLU A 296 -2.20 -3.08 9.26
N VAL A 297 -2.25 -4.40 9.16
CA VAL A 297 -1.14 -5.31 9.44
C VAL A 297 -1.13 -6.42 8.40
N GLU A 298 0.06 -6.85 7.99
CA GLU A 298 0.23 -7.86 6.96
C GLU A 298 1.22 -8.97 7.34
N ALA A 299 0.94 -10.18 6.88
CA ALA A 299 1.90 -11.29 6.85
C ALA A 299 2.19 -11.65 5.40
N ARG A 300 3.47 -11.66 5.01
CA ARG A 300 3.92 -11.91 3.64
C ARG A 300 4.49 -13.31 3.48
N GLY A 301 3.99 -14.00 2.47
CA GLY A 301 4.40 -15.32 1.99
C GLY A 301 5.31 -15.26 0.76
N VAL A 302 5.43 -16.39 0.06
CA VAL A 302 6.19 -16.52 -1.19
C VAL A 302 5.44 -15.87 -2.37
N ALA A 303 6.17 -15.22 -3.27
CA ALA A 303 5.65 -14.70 -4.53
C ALA A 303 5.23 -15.85 -5.46
N LEU A 304 4.08 -15.70 -6.12
CA LEU A 304 3.56 -16.69 -7.06
C LEU A 304 3.97 -16.37 -8.50
N THR A 305 4.25 -17.40 -9.29
CA THR A 305 4.36 -17.27 -10.74
C THR A 305 2.99 -16.94 -11.34
N ARG A 306 2.92 -16.59 -12.63
CA ARG A 306 1.62 -16.40 -13.32
C ARG A 306 0.71 -17.63 -13.18
N ARG A 307 1.28 -18.83 -13.35
CA ARG A 307 0.57 -20.11 -13.15
C ARG A 307 0.09 -20.28 -11.70
N GLY A 308 0.93 -19.93 -10.73
CA GLY A 308 0.54 -19.94 -9.31
C GLY A 308 -0.59 -18.96 -9.04
N ARG A 309 -0.55 -17.76 -9.63
CA ARG A 309 -1.58 -16.74 -9.50
C ARG A 309 -2.92 -17.19 -10.10
N GLU A 310 -2.92 -17.82 -11.27
CA GLU A 310 -4.13 -18.40 -11.85
C GLU A 310 -4.77 -19.45 -10.93
N ARG A 311 -3.95 -20.31 -10.29
CA ARG A 311 -4.46 -21.26 -9.28
C ARG A 311 -4.97 -20.57 -8.03
N TYR A 312 -4.30 -19.53 -7.57
CA TYR A 312 -4.75 -18.69 -6.45
C TYR A 312 -6.12 -18.08 -6.75
N ASP A 313 -6.29 -17.43 -7.89
CA ASP A 313 -7.55 -16.80 -8.26
C ASP A 313 -8.69 -17.83 -8.39
N ALA A 314 -8.40 -19.02 -8.94
CA ALA A 314 -9.35 -20.13 -8.99
C ALA A 314 -9.74 -20.65 -7.60
N ALA A 315 -8.76 -20.80 -6.69
CA ALA A 315 -9.01 -21.23 -5.31
C ALA A 315 -9.86 -20.20 -4.55
N MET A 316 -9.50 -18.92 -4.64
CA MET A 316 -10.24 -17.83 -3.98
C MET A 316 -11.67 -17.71 -4.50
N ALA A 317 -11.90 -17.91 -5.80
CA ALA A 317 -13.25 -17.94 -6.37
C ALA A 317 -14.10 -19.09 -5.78
N ARG A 318 -13.51 -20.24 -5.50
CA ARG A 318 -14.20 -21.37 -4.83
C ARG A 318 -14.46 -21.10 -3.36
N LEU A 319 -13.51 -20.48 -2.66
CA LEU A 319 -13.63 -20.10 -1.25
C LEU A 319 -14.73 -19.05 -1.01
N ALA A 320 -15.09 -18.25 -2.01
CA ALA A 320 -16.23 -17.35 -1.94
C ALA A 320 -17.60 -18.07 -1.92
N GLY A 321 -17.63 -19.38 -2.22
CA GLY A 321 -18.81 -20.22 -2.15
C GLY A 321 -18.92 -20.99 -0.83
N ALA A 322 -19.72 -22.07 -0.83
CA ALA A 322 -19.86 -22.97 0.32
C ALA A 322 -18.87 -24.15 0.21
N GLY A 323 -18.13 -24.43 1.28
CA GLY A 323 -17.24 -25.59 1.39
C GLY A 323 -16.21 -25.42 2.50
N ASP A 324 -15.51 -26.50 2.86
CA ASP A 324 -14.41 -26.46 3.81
C ASP A 324 -13.18 -25.75 3.19
N PRO A 325 -12.72 -24.61 3.75
CA PRO A 325 -11.61 -23.86 3.20
C PRO A 325 -10.31 -24.66 3.06
N ALA A 326 -10.03 -25.56 4.01
CA ALA A 326 -8.81 -26.37 3.99
C ALA A 326 -8.81 -27.35 2.82
N THR A 327 -9.93 -28.06 2.61
CA THR A 327 -10.13 -28.97 1.47
C THR A 327 -10.10 -28.23 0.14
N ILE A 328 -10.74 -27.06 0.03
CA ILE A 328 -10.69 -26.27 -1.19
C ILE A 328 -9.23 -25.89 -1.49
N TRP A 329 -8.51 -25.36 -0.51
CA TRP A 329 -7.13 -24.91 -0.70
C TRP A 329 -6.18 -26.04 -1.12
N SER A 330 -6.25 -27.19 -0.44
CA SER A 330 -5.37 -28.34 -0.72
C SER A 330 -5.57 -28.95 -2.12
N ASN A 331 -6.74 -28.75 -2.74
CA ASN A 331 -6.98 -29.15 -4.13
C ASN A 331 -6.27 -28.25 -5.15
N HIS A 332 -5.84 -27.05 -4.76
CA HIS A 332 -5.21 -26.07 -5.65
C HIS A 332 -3.70 -25.92 -5.39
N PHE A 333 -3.29 -25.97 -4.12
CA PHE A 333 -1.90 -25.77 -3.72
C PHE A 333 -1.33 -27.01 -3.02
N PRO A 334 -0.12 -27.45 -3.42
CA PRO A 334 0.58 -28.51 -2.72
C PRO A 334 1.02 -28.08 -1.31
N ALA A 335 1.36 -29.07 -0.48
CA ALA A 335 1.64 -28.86 0.93
C ALA A 335 3.10 -28.49 1.22
N THR A 336 4.01 -28.55 0.24
CA THR A 336 5.44 -28.32 0.45
C THR A 336 6.05 -27.38 -0.59
N ASP A 337 7.11 -26.66 -0.21
CA ASP A 337 7.87 -25.83 -1.15
C ASP A 337 8.50 -26.64 -2.28
N ALA A 338 8.91 -27.89 -2.01
CA ALA A 338 9.48 -28.76 -3.03
C ALA A 338 8.48 -29.02 -4.16
N GLU A 339 7.23 -29.29 -3.81
CA GLU A 339 6.14 -29.47 -4.79
C GLU A 339 5.74 -28.16 -5.46
N MET A 340 5.73 -27.04 -4.72
CA MET A 340 5.49 -25.70 -5.29
C MET A 340 6.53 -25.35 -6.36
N ALA A 341 7.82 -25.59 -6.07
CA ALA A 341 8.93 -25.36 -6.97
C ALA A 341 8.86 -26.30 -8.18
N ALA A 342 8.66 -27.61 -7.96
CA ALA A 342 8.56 -28.61 -9.03
C ALA A 342 7.40 -28.35 -10.00
N GLN A 343 6.30 -27.78 -9.51
CA GLN A 343 5.15 -27.41 -10.35
C GLN A 343 5.25 -25.98 -10.93
N GLY A 344 6.29 -25.22 -10.59
CA GLY A 344 6.48 -23.84 -11.05
C GLY A 344 5.37 -22.90 -10.59
N LEU A 345 4.89 -23.06 -9.35
CA LEU A 345 3.78 -22.27 -8.80
C LEU A 345 4.25 -21.04 -8.03
N ALA A 346 5.44 -21.07 -7.46
CA ALA A 346 6.02 -19.98 -6.70
C ALA A 346 7.47 -19.73 -7.08
N TYR A 347 7.97 -18.54 -6.72
CA TYR A 347 9.32 -18.10 -7.02
C TYR A 347 10.29 -18.52 -5.92
N TYR A 348 11.38 -19.16 -6.33
CA TYR A 348 12.48 -19.64 -5.48
C TYR A 348 13.81 -19.25 -6.13
N ARG A 349 14.77 -18.78 -5.34
CA ARG A 349 16.10 -18.40 -5.86
C ARG A 349 16.82 -19.62 -6.41
N GLY A 350 17.23 -19.59 -7.67
CA GLY A 350 17.86 -20.71 -8.36
C GLY A 350 17.00 -21.98 -8.41
N GLY A 351 15.68 -21.87 -8.18
CA GLY A 351 14.78 -23.02 -8.04
C GLY A 351 14.92 -23.79 -6.73
N ASP A 352 15.69 -23.30 -5.75
CA ASP A 352 15.89 -23.97 -4.45
C ASP A 352 14.65 -23.81 -3.54
N PRO A 353 13.92 -24.88 -3.21
CA PRO A 353 12.74 -24.82 -2.32
C PRO A 353 13.03 -24.24 -0.92
N SER A 354 14.30 -24.24 -0.48
CA SER A 354 14.70 -23.65 0.80
C SER A 354 14.84 -22.13 0.75
N ALA A 355 14.91 -21.54 -0.44
CA ALA A 355 15.14 -20.11 -0.67
C ALA A 355 13.95 -19.41 -1.37
N PRO A 356 12.76 -19.37 -0.73
CA PRO A 356 11.59 -18.71 -1.32
C PRO A 356 11.82 -17.20 -1.51
N ILE A 357 11.27 -16.66 -2.59
CA ILE A 357 11.26 -15.21 -2.84
C ILE A 357 9.99 -14.64 -2.23
N VAL A 358 10.15 -13.72 -1.28
CA VAL A 358 9.01 -13.08 -0.59
C VAL A 358 8.20 -12.22 -1.57
N TYR A 359 6.88 -12.22 -1.40
CA TYR A 359 5.99 -11.35 -2.16
C TYR A 359 6.11 -9.90 -1.67
N GLU A 360 6.53 -9.01 -2.55
CA GLU A 360 6.79 -7.57 -2.29
C GLU A 360 5.64 -6.66 -2.77
N ASP A 361 4.62 -7.21 -3.43
CA ASP A 361 3.53 -6.43 -4.03
C ASP A 361 2.23 -6.54 -3.21
N PHE A 362 1.10 -6.18 -3.81
CA PHE A 362 -0.20 -6.04 -3.13
C PHE A 362 -1.28 -6.94 -3.75
N LEU A 363 -2.35 -7.20 -3.01
CA LEU A 363 -3.53 -7.90 -3.52
C LEU A 363 -4.57 -6.87 -4.00
N PRO A 364 -4.89 -6.79 -5.31
CA PRO A 364 -5.80 -5.77 -5.84
C PRO A 364 -7.20 -5.81 -5.19
N ALA A 365 -7.79 -7.01 -5.04
CA ALA A 365 -9.12 -7.18 -4.48
C ALA A 365 -9.19 -6.88 -2.97
N SER A 366 -8.12 -7.20 -2.24
CA SER A 366 -8.04 -6.98 -0.79
C SER A 366 -7.83 -5.51 -0.45
N ALA A 367 -7.06 -4.76 -1.25
CA ALA A 367 -6.94 -3.31 -1.10
C ALA A 367 -8.34 -2.64 -1.13
N ALA A 368 -9.16 -2.95 -2.14
CA ALA A 368 -10.53 -2.43 -2.24
C ALA A 368 -11.43 -2.86 -1.05
N GLY A 369 -11.29 -4.10 -0.58
CA GLY A 369 -12.03 -4.61 0.58
C GLY A 369 -11.70 -3.87 1.87
N ILE A 370 -10.41 -3.66 2.16
CA ILE A 370 -9.94 -2.87 3.31
C ILE A 370 -10.38 -1.41 3.20
N PHE A 371 -10.26 -0.81 2.01
CA PHE A 371 -10.72 0.57 1.81
C PHE A 371 -12.20 0.72 2.18
N ARG A 372 -13.05 -0.25 1.84
CA ARG A 372 -14.46 -0.20 2.21
C ARG A 372 -14.71 -0.44 3.70
N SER A 373 -14.08 -1.46 4.31
CA SER A 373 -14.37 -1.83 5.70
C SER A 373 -14.02 -0.76 6.73
N ASN A 374 -13.19 0.22 6.35
CA ASN A 374 -12.69 1.26 7.25
C ASN A 374 -13.33 2.65 7.04
N LEU A 375 -14.13 2.86 6.01
CA LEU A 375 -14.81 4.15 5.75
C LEU A 375 -16.28 4.08 6.22
N ASP A 376 -16.80 5.17 6.78
CA ASP A 376 -18.21 5.24 7.22
C ASP A 376 -19.14 5.38 6.00
N GLY A 377 -20.15 4.52 5.92
CA GLY A 377 -21.28 4.65 4.99
C GLY A 377 -21.27 3.67 3.82
N ASP A 378 -22.31 2.83 3.75
CA ASP A 378 -22.70 2.15 2.51
C ASP A 378 -23.12 3.22 1.50
N THR A 379 -22.22 3.59 0.58
CA THR A 379 -22.64 4.32 -0.62
C THR A 379 -23.50 3.37 -1.44
N ARG A 380 -24.81 3.67 -1.50
CA ARG A 380 -25.71 3.06 -2.47
C ARG A 380 -25.17 3.35 -3.86
N THR A 381 -24.49 2.38 -4.46
CA THR A 381 -24.30 2.38 -5.92
C THR A 381 -25.70 2.33 -6.52
N GLY A 382 -26.11 3.42 -7.16
CA GLY A 382 -27.35 3.45 -7.93
C GLY A 382 -27.34 2.28 -8.90
N GLN A 383 -28.35 1.42 -8.82
CA GLN A 383 -28.65 0.46 -9.87
C GLN A 383 -29.02 1.25 -11.13
N ALA A 384 -28.08 1.40 -12.06
CA ALA A 384 -28.30 1.77 -13.45
C ALA A 384 -27.16 1.10 -14.25
N ALA A 385 -27.39 -0.08 -14.81
CA ALA A 385 -27.91 -0.32 -16.16
C ALA A 385 -26.77 -0.47 -17.18
N GLY A 386 -26.54 -1.72 -17.60
CA GLY A 386 -25.76 -2.08 -18.78
C GLY A 386 -24.24 -2.02 -18.61
N ALA A 387 -23.55 -2.94 -19.28
CA ALA A 387 -22.13 -2.80 -19.57
C ALA A 387 -21.95 -1.55 -20.45
N VAL A 388 -21.75 -0.39 -19.82
CA VAL A 388 -21.30 0.82 -20.49
C VAL A 388 -19.78 0.80 -20.39
N ASP A 389 -19.15 0.82 -21.55
CA ASP A 389 -17.71 0.78 -21.79
C ASP A 389 -16.92 1.49 -20.69
N SER A 390 -16.02 0.77 -20.02
CA SER A 390 -14.97 1.42 -19.22
C SER A 390 -14.22 2.36 -20.15
N ASP A 391 -14.13 3.65 -19.82
CA ASP A 391 -13.32 4.61 -20.57
C ASP A 391 -11.94 3.98 -20.85
N PRO A 392 -11.57 3.72 -22.11
CA PRO A 392 -10.34 3.02 -22.48
C PRO A 392 -9.07 3.78 -22.09
N ALA A 393 -9.20 4.99 -21.52
CA ALA A 393 -8.10 5.87 -21.16
C ALA A 393 -7.16 5.32 -20.06
N TYR A 394 -7.63 4.49 -19.12
CA TYR A 394 -6.81 4.12 -17.95
C TYR A 394 -6.26 2.69 -18.06
N HIS A 395 -5.02 2.58 -18.52
CA HIS A 395 -4.25 1.34 -18.56
C HIS A 395 -2.77 1.61 -18.21
N VAL A 396 -1.97 0.54 -18.00
CA VAL A 396 -0.55 0.66 -17.60
C VAL A 396 0.27 1.57 -18.51
N GLY A 397 0.13 1.43 -19.84
CA GLY A 397 0.84 2.29 -20.80
C GLY A 397 0.42 3.76 -20.75
N TRP A 398 -0.86 4.06 -20.48
CA TRP A 398 -1.32 5.42 -20.28
C TRP A 398 -0.74 5.98 -18.98
N LEU A 399 -0.77 5.21 -17.89
CA LEU A 399 -0.23 5.66 -16.60
C LEU A 399 1.27 5.97 -16.71
N ALA A 400 2.02 5.08 -17.36
CA ALA A 400 3.45 5.26 -17.62
C ALA A 400 3.72 6.57 -18.40
N GLY A 401 3.00 6.80 -19.49
CA GLY A 401 3.12 8.04 -20.27
C GLY A 401 2.64 9.28 -19.51
N ALA A 402 1.61 9.14 -18.66
CA ALA A 402 1.04 10.24 -17.89
C ALA A 402 1.98 10.75 -16.78
N ILE A 403 2.89 9.90 -16.30
CA ILE A 403 3.90 10.28 -15.28
C ILE A 403 5.32 10.35 -15.84
N ASP A 404 5.52 10.08 -17.13
CA ASP A 404 6.82 10.02 -17.81
C ASP A 404 7.82 9.06 -17.11
N ARG A 405 7.33 7.89 -16.69
CA ARG A 405 8.13 6.84 -16.03
C ARG A 405 7.63 5.46 -16.41
N ASP A 406 8.53 4.49 -16.45
CA ASP A 406 8.16 3.09 -16.60
C ASP A 406 7.35 2.60 -15.37
N ILE A 407 6.36 1.76 -15.65
CA ILE A 407 5.68 0.95 -14.63
C ILE A 407 6.20 -0.47 -14.79
N TYR A 408 7.02 -0.93 -13.84
CA TYR A 408 7.65 -2.24 -13.91
C TYR A 408 6.61 -3.37 -13.76
N ASP A 409 6.75 -4.42 -14.57
CA ASP A 409 5.99 -5.67 -14.37
C ASP A 409 6.57 -6.43 -13.18
N PRO A 410 5.81 -6.65 -12.09
CA PRO A 410 6.30 -7.40 -10.94
C PRO A 410 6.78 -8.81 -11.31
N TYR A 411 6.16 -9.49 -12.29
CA TYR A 411 6.57 -10.83 -12.68
C TYR A 411 7.98 -10.85 -13.28
N SER A 412 8.32 -9.87 -14.12
CA SER A 412 9.68 -9.75 -14.68
C SER A 412 10.72 -9.51 -13.59
N LEU A 413 10.37 -8.78 -12.53
CA LEU A 413 11.26 -8.60 -11.38
C LEU A 413 11.46 -9.91 -10.61
N TYR A 414 10.39 -10.66 -10.35
CA TYR A 414 10.51 -11.96 -9.68
C TYR A 414 11.24 -13.01 -10.54
N ASP A 415 11.05 -12.99 -11.86
CA ASP A 415 11.80 -13.84 -12.80
C ASP A 415 13.30 -13.55 -12.68
N ALA A 416 13.69 -12.27 -12.65
CA ALA A 416 15.09 -11.88 -12.44
C ALA A 416 15.63 -12.38 -11.10
N LEU A 417 14.92 -12.15 -10.00
CA LEU A 417 15.31 -12.64 -8.66
C LEU A 417 15.45 -14.17 -8.60
N ALA A 418 14.61 -14.91 -9.34
CA ALA A 418 14.66 -16.36 -9.37
C ALA A 418 15.88 -16.92 -10.11
N THR A 419 16.49 -16.13 -11.01
CA THR A 419 17.74 -16.53 -11.68
C THR A 419 18.98 -16.37 -10.80
N GLU A 420 18.90 -15.59 -9.72
CA GLU A 420 19.99 -15.47 -8.75
C GLU A 420 20.20 -16.79 -8.01
N ARG A 421 21.46 -17.19 -7.79
CA ARG A 421 21.77 -18.37 -6.98
C ARG A 421 21.40 -18.12 -5.51
N ALA A 422 20.85 -19.14 -4.86
CA ALA A 422 20.76 -19.15 -3.41
C ALA A 422 22.18 -18.97 -2.82
N ARG A 423 22.32 -18.04 -1.88
CA ARG A 423 23.61 -17.72 -1.22
C ARG A 423 23.90 -18.69 -0.09
#